data_AF-A0A5F1ZRZ5-F1
#
_entry.id   AF-A0A5F1ZRZ5-F1
#
_cell.length_a   1.000
_cell.length_b   1.000
_cell.length_c   1.000
_cell.angle_alpha   90.00
_cell.angle_beta   90.00
_cell.angle_gamma   90.00
#
_symmetry.space_group_name_H-M   'P 1'
#
loop_
_entity.id
_entity.type
_entity.pdbx_description
1 polymer ?
#
loop_
_entity_poly.entity_id
_entity_poly.type
_entity_poly.pdbx_seq_one_letter_code
_entity_poly.pdbx_strand_id
1 'polypeptide(L)'
;MKKVLLPPSRLGVMGSGQLGRMFAQEAIRMGYKVSVYSPERNSPAALAGAHEIVAPYEDESTLFSFLESIQALTFEFENVPGAELHFISKYSQENNLPVFPSPDCIRIAQHRIREKNQFAALGLPTVPFFPITDKSEASHAAEKCKFPAVLKTSSFGYDGKGQTKFKTREEFRAWVGSLGQEPLDLILEEWFEFDKEASVILARNQDGRMLHFSPSENIHKNHILDLSVHPGNFSSKLIQEMVRSAETLAEGINYVGVFGLEFFIKGEKVVLNEFAPRPHNSGHFSQDSADISQFELQLRTLTGLPFPDKIQSKPSSMKNILGQDYLPGSPTWTKYLSDPRYTLHLYGKADPRQDRKMGHWNYVGENPGRAFD
;
A
#
# COMPACT_ATOMS: atom_id res chain seq x y z
N MET A 1 4.94 6.96 30.03
CA MET A 1 4.91 8.15 29.15
C MET A 1 5.27 7.71 27.74
N LYS A 2 4.52 8.15 26.73
CA LYS A 2 4.75 7.81 25.33
C LYS A 2 6.16 8.28 24.91
N LYS A 3 6.96 7.38 24.32
CA LYS A 3 8.33 7.69 23.90
C LYS A 3 8.27 8.47 22.59
N VAL A 4 8.48 9.78 22.67
CA VAL A 4 8.70 10.63 21.49
C VAL A 4 10.15 10.48 21.07
N LEU A 5 10.39 10.06 19.83
CA LEU A 5 11.72 9.95 19.25
C LEU A 5 12.07 11.25 18.54
N LEU A 6 12.99 12.02 19.10
CA LEU A 6 13.46 13.28 18.52
C LEU A 6 14.71 13.05 17.64
N PRO A 7 14.98 13.91 16.65
CA PRO A 7 16.26 13.89 15.94
C PRO A 7 17.45 13.99 16.92
N PRO A 8 18.59 13.32 16.66
CA PRO A 8 18.91 12.50 15.49
C PRO A 8 18.66 10.99 15.73
N SER A 9 17.50 10.61 16.27
CA SER A 9 17.15 9.19 16.51
C SER A 9 17.32 8.33 15.24
N ARG A 10 17.64 7.05 15.44
CA ARG A 10 17.87 6.06 14.38
C ARG A 10 16.57 5.32 14.05
N LEU A 11 16.11 5.42 12.81
CA LEU A 11 14.88 4.79 12.33
C LEU A 11 15.22 3.67 11.35
N GLY A 12 14.56 2.54 11.49
CA GLY A 12 14.66 1.40 10.58
C GLY A 12 13.48 1.33 9.62
N VAL A 13 13.73 0.88 8.39
CA VAL A 13 12.70 0.52 7.41
C VAL A 13 12.96 -0.89 6.88
N MET A 14 11.96 -1.77 6.97
CA MET A 14 11.97 -3.07 6.29
C MET A 14 11.59 -2.86 4.81
N GLY A 15 12.55 -3.03 3.91
CA GLY A 15 12.42 -2.68 2.50
C GLY A 15 13.13 -1.37 2.16
N SER A 16 13.68 -1.32 0.93
CA SER A 16 14.56 -0.25 0.46
C SER A 16 14.10 0.35 -0.88
N GLY A 17 12.88 0.03 -1.29
CA GLY A 17 12.29 0.51 -2.54
C GLY A 17 11.90 2.00 -2.51
N GLN A 18 11.06 2.40 -3.47
CA GLN A 18 10.72 3.82 -3.64
C GLN A 18 9.96 4.43 -2.45
N LEU A 19 9.17 3.64 -1.71
CA LEU A 19 8.45 4.21 -0.57
C LEU A 19 9.41 4.44 0.60
N GLY A 20 10.43 3.59 0.73
CA GLY A 20 11.51 3.72 1.72
C GLY A 20 12.39 4.92 1.39
N ARG A 21 12.62 5.17 0.11
CA ARG A 21 13.24 6.41 -0.40
C ARG A 21 12.47 7.66 0.04
N MET A 22 11.16 7.71 -0.22
CA MET A 22 10.36 8.90 0.09
C MET A 22 10.19 9.09 1.59
N PHE A 23 10.09 8.01 2.38
CA PHE A 23 10.19 8.07 3.84
C PHE A 23 11.54 8.61 4.30
N ALA A 24 12.65 8.12 3.73
CA ALA A 24 13.99 8.56 4.08
C ALA A 24 14.20 10.04 3.77
N GLN A 25 13.68 10.54 2.65
CA GLN A 25 13.74 11.96 2.29
C GLN A 25 13.09 12.85 3.37
N GLU A 26 11.91 12.49 3.88
CA GLU A 26 11.25 13.25 4.96
C GLU A 26 12.01 13.14 6.28
N ALA A 27 12.42 11.93 6.65
CA ALA A 27 13.14 11.67 7.90
C ALA A 27 14.50 12.40 7.95
N ILE A 28 15.28 12.32 6.88
CA ILE A 28 16.60 12.97 6.77
C ILE A 28 16.44 14.48 6.73
N ARG A 29 15.44 15.01 6.01
CA ARG A 29 15.10 16.45 6.03
C ARG A 29 14.84 16.95 7.46
N MET A 30 14.24 16.12 8.31
CA MET A 30 13.98 16.41 9.73
C MET A 30 15.14 16.04 10.67
N GLY A 31 16.28 15.58 10.16
CA GLY A 31 17.49 15.30 10.93
C GLY A 31 17.56 13.90 11.57
N TYR A 32 16.67 12.97 11.21
CA TYR A 32 16.75 11.58 11.64
C TYR A 32 17.80 10.80 10.85
N LYS A 33 18.34 9.76 11.46
CA LYS A 33 19.18 8.77 10.77
C LYS A 33 18.30 7.63 10.32
N VAL A 34 18.41 7.20 9.06
CA VAL A 34 17.59 6.12 8.50
C VAL A 34 18.47 4.96 8.08
N SER A 35 18.10 3.75 8.48
CA SER A 35 18.68 2.51 8.02
C SER A 35 17.61 1.66 7.33
N VAL A 36 17.94 1.04 6.21
CA VAL A 36 17.03 0.16 5.46
C VAL A 36 17.56 -1.26 5.44
N TYR A 37 16.67 -2.24 5.59
CA TYR A 37 17.01 -3.67 5.53
C TYR A 37 16.35 -4.30 4.31
N SER A 38 17.16 -4.86 3.39
CA SER A 38 16.65 -5.53 2.18
C SER A 38 17.75 -6.35 1.49
N PRO A 39 17.42 -7.26 0.57
CA PRO A 39 18.42 -7.95 -0.25
C PRO A 39 19.01 -7.06 -1.37
N GLU A 40 18.44 -5.88 -1.62
CA GLU A 40 18.88 -4.98 -2.69
C GLU A 40 20.12 -4.17 -2.29
N ARG A 41 21.00 -3.90 -3.25
CA ARG A 41 22.15 -2.99 -3.13
C ARG A 41 21.93 -1.76 -3.99
N ASN A 42 22.44 -0.61 -3.57
CA ASN A 42 22.25 0.66 -4.30
C ASN A 42 20.76 0.94 -4.54
N SER A 43 19.94 0.63 -3.55
CA SER A 43 18.49 0.74 -3.61
C SER A 43 18.03 2.20 -3.74
N PRO A 44 16.77 2.43 -4.18
CA PRO A 44 16.17 3.77 -4.18
C PRO A 44 16.35 4.53 -2.86
N ALA A 45 16.20 3.85 -1.71
CA ALA A 45 16.33 4.45 -0.39
C ALA A 45 17.77 4.85 -0.04
N ALA A 46 18.75 4.02 -0.42
CA ALA A 46 20.16 4.35 -0.25
C ALA A 46 20.57 5.60 -1.03
N LEU A 47 20.06 5.73 -2.25
CA LEU A 47 20.27 6.91 -3.10
C LEU A 47 19.64 8.19 -2.51
N ALA A 48 18.78 8.08 -1.49
CA ALA A 48 18.27 9.21 -0.73
C ALA A 48 19.02 9.47 0.59
N GLY A 49 20.08 8.71 0.88
CA GLY A 49 20.93 8.89 2.06
C GLY A 49 20.64 7.94 3.22
N ALA A 50 19.79 6.92 3.03
CA ALA A 50 19.62 5.87 4.03
C ALA A 50 20.83 4.92 4.06
N HIS A 51 21.19 4.46 5.25
CA HIS A 51 22.24 3.44 5.43
C HIS A 51 21.69 2.05 5.09
N GLU A 52 22.26 1.37 4.09
CA GLU A 52 21.84 0.02 3.70
C GLU A 52 22.41 -1.06 4.61
N ILE A 53 21.54 -1.97 5.03
CA ILE A 53 21.90 -3.26 5.59
C ILE A 53 21.40 -4.31 4.59
N VAL A 54 22.35 -4.91 3.88
CA VAL A 54 22.08 -5.75 2.72
C VAL A 54 22.14 -7.22 3.13
N ALA A 55 20.98 -7.84 3.26
CA ALA A 55 20.85 -9.26 3.55
C ALA A 55 19.48 -9.79 3.08
N PRO A 56 19.34 -11.11 2.81
CA PRO A 56 18.05 -11.76 2.69
C PRO A 56 17.16 -11.48 3.91
N TYR A 57 15.84 -11.50 3.73
CA TYR A 57 14.93 -11.28 4.86
C TYR A 57 15.07 -12.37 5.93
N GLU A 58 15.37 -13.58 5.49
CA GLU A 58 15.53 -14.80 6.30
C GLU A 58 16.86 -14.86 7.08
N ASP A 59 17.76 -13.89 6.90
CA ASP A 59 19.00 -13.81 7.69
C ASP A 59 18.71 -13.21 9.07
N GLU A 60 18.30 -14.09 10.00
CA GLU A 60 17.97 -13.72 11.37
C GLU A 60 19.14 -13.02 12.09
N SER A 61 20.39 -13.37 11.79
CA SER A 61 21.57 -12.80 12.46
C SER A 61 21.81 -11.34 12.07
N THR A 62 21.68 -11.04 10.78
CA THR A 62 21.79 -9.67 10.27
C THR A 62 20.55 -8.86 10.64
N LEU A 63 19.37 -9.48 10.65
CA LEU A 63 18.12 -8.86 11.12
C LEU A 63 18.22 -8.47 12.59
N PHE A 64 18.72 -9.35 13.46
CA PHE A 64 18.97 -9.04 14.87
C PHE A 64 19.88 -7.81 15.02
N SER A 65 21.03 -7.83 14.35
CA SER A 65 22.00 -6.72 14.38
C SER A 65 21.40 -5.41 13.88
N PHE A 66 20.52 -5.48 12.87
CA PHE A 66 19.77 -4.33 12.38
C PHE A 66 18.82 -3.77 13.44
N LEU A 67 18.02 -4.63 14.09
CA LEU A 67 17.07 -4.22 15.12
C LEU A 67 17.77 -3.57 16.33
N GLU A 68 18.95 -4.06 16.72
CA GLU A 68 19.78 -3.45 17.76
C GLU A 68 20.29 -2.04 17.38
N SER A 69 20.47 -1.79 16.08
CA SER A 69 21.03 -0.54 15.58
C SER A 69 20.02 0.62 15.51
N ILE A 70 18.72 0.36 15.66
CA ILE A 70 17.63 1.33 15.48
C ILE A 70 16.88 1.62 16.78
N GLN A 71 16.01 2.63 16.75
CA GLN A 71 15.17 3.05 17.90
C GLN A 71 13.68 2.99 17.60
N ALA A 72 13.29 2.77 16.33
CA ALA A 72 11.95 2.43 15.88
C ALA A 72 12.03 1.79 14.49
N LEU A 73 11.08 0.93 14.16
CA LEU A 73 10.99 0.22 12.88
C LEU A 73 9.66 0.49 12.18
N THR A 74 9.71 0.68 10.87
CA THR A 74 8.53 0.68 10.01
C THR A 74 8.72 -0.22 8.80
N PHE A 75 7.67 -0.39 8.00
CA PHE A 75 7.63 -1.28 6.85
C PHE A 75 7.40 -0.50 5.56
N GLU A 76 8.23 -0.80 4.56
CA GLU A 76 7.98 -0.46 3.17
C GLU A 76 7.52 -1.67 2.37
N PHE A 77 8.12 -2.82 2.64
CA PHE A 77 7.85 -4.05 1.93
C PHE A 77 6.84 -4.88 2.70
N GLU A 78 5.72 -5.20 2.06
CA GLU A 78 4.66 -5.98 2.69
C GLU A 78 4.93 -7.48 2.71
N ASN A 79 5.81 -8.01 1.85
CA ASN A 79 6.04 -9.46 1.73
C ASN A 79 7.21 -9.95 2.60
N VAL A 80 7.36 -9.40 3.82
CA VAL A 80 8.33 -9.92 4.81
C VAL A 80 7.89 -11.32 5.25
N PRO A 81 8.76 -12.35 5.20
CA PRO A 81 8.31 -13.69 5.53
C PRO A 81 7.87 -13.83 6.99
N GLY A 82 7.00 -14.82 7.24
CA GLY A 82 6.22 -14.90 8.48
C GLY A 82 7.05 -15.17 9.73
N ALA A 83 8.15 -15.92 9.59
CA ALA A 83 9.08 -16.20 10.69
C ALA A 83 9.78 -14.91 11.16
N GLU A 84 10.13 -14.05 10.21
CA GLU A 84 10.82 -12.78 10.42
C GLU A 84 9.87 -11.75 11.04
N LEU A 85 8.60 -11.71 10.61
CA LEU A 85 7.57 -10.92 11.29
C LEU A 85 7.37 -11.36 12.75
N HIS A 86 7.39 -12.67 13.00
CA HIS A 86 7.32 -13.20 14.37
C HIS A 86 8.56 -12.82 15.19
N PHE A 87 9.75 -12.94 14.60
CA PHE A 87 11.01 -12.53 15.21
C PHE A 87 11.02 -11.05 15.58
N ILE A 88 10.63 -10.16 14.66
CA ILE A 88 10.50 -8.72 14.89
C ILE A 88 9.51 -8.43 16.02
N SER A 89 8.36 -9.13 16.04
CA SER A 89 7.34 -8.97 17.09
C SER A 89 7.90 -9.35 18.47
N LYS A 90 8.58 -10.48 18.57
CA LYS A 90 9.24 -10.93 19.80
C LYS A 90 10.31 -9.94 20.26
N TYR A 91 11.21 -9.54 19.36
CA TYR A 91 12.26 -8.57 19.66
C TYR A 91 11.68 -7.24 20.14
N SER A 92 10.61 -6.77 19.48
CA SER A 92 9.89 -5.55 19.84
C SER A 92 9.37 -5.59 21.28
N GLN A 93 8.76 -6.71 21.69
CA GLN A 93 8.23 -6.90 23.04
C GLN A 93 9.34 -7.01 24.09
N GLU A 94 10.42 -7.74 23.80
CA GLU A 94 11.52 -7.96 24.75
C GLU A 94 12.37 -6.70 24.97
N ASN A 95 12.52 -5.86 23.95
CA ASN A 95 13.42 -4.70 23.97
C ASN A 95 12.68 -3.34 23.99
N ASN A 96 11.35 -3.34 24.02
CA ASN A 96 10.52 -2.14 23.90
C ASN A 96 10.86 -1.31 22.64
N LEU A 97 11.15 -1.97 21.52
CA LEU A 97 11.39 -1.31 20.23
C LEU A 97 10.02 -0.96 19.61
N PRO A 98 9.69 0.32 19.38
CA PRO A 98 8.48 0.71 18.66
C PRO A 98 8.51 0.18 17.22
N VAL A 99 7.51 -0.63 16.86
CA VAL A 99 7.35 -1.17 15.50
C VAL A 99 5.95 -0.79 15.02
N PHE A 100 5.89 0.12 14.04
CA PHE A 100 4.62 0.65 13.54
C PHE A 100 4.56 0.67 11.99
N PRO A 101 3.51 0.06 11.39
CA PRO A 101 2.45 -0.71 12.06
C PRO A 101 2.97 -1.99 12.72
N SER A 102 2.12 -2.64 13.53
CA SER A 102 2.51 -3.91 14.15
C SER A 102 2.76 -4.99 13.08
N PRO A 103 3.66 -5.96 13.33
CA PRO A 103 3.87 -7.08 12.42
C PRO A 103 2.60 -7.87 12.09
N ASP A 104 1.62 -7.90 13.01
CA ASP A 104 0.31 -8.50 12.77
C ASP A 104 -0.50 -7.78 11.69
N CYS A 105 -0.43 -6.45 11.61
CA CYS A 105 -1.09 -5.70 10.53
C CYS A 105 -0.52 -6.10 9.16
N ILE A 106 0.81 -6.27 9.07
CA ILE A 106 1.48 -6.76 7.86
C ILE A 106 1.00 -8.18 7.54
N ARG A 107 0.98 -9.08 8.54
CA ARG A 107 0.51 -10.47 8.39
C ARG A 107 -0.94 -10.56 7.89
N ILE A 108 -1.83 -9.66 8.31
CA ILE A 108 -3.21 -9.61 7.81
C ILE A 108 -3.22 -9.26 6.32
N ALA A 109 -2.55 -8.17 5.93
CA ALA A 109 -2.55 -7.67 4.55
C ALA A 109 -1.87 -8.61 3.53
N GLN A 110 -0.90 -9.40 3.98
CA GLN A 110 -0.19 -10.37 3.13
C GLN A 110 -1.07 -11.48 2.53
N HIS A 111 -2.29 -11.67 3.05
CA HIS A 111 -3.11 -12.82 2.70
C HIS A 111 -4.58 -12.47 2.55
N ARG A 112 -5.08 -12.55 1.31
CA ARG A 112 -6.43 -12.10 0.90
C ARG A 112 -7.55 -12.70 1.75
N ILE A 113 -7.45 -13.99 2.11
CA ILE A 113 -8.46 -14.60 3.00
C ILE A 113 -8.43 -14.00 4.41
N ARG A 114 -7.25 -13.74 4.98
CA ARG A 114 -7.12 -13.15 6.33
C ARG A 114 -7.65 -11.72 6.34
N GLU A 115 -7.25 -10.96 5.33
CA GLU A 115 -7.74 -9.61 5.09
C GLU A 115 -9.27 -9.57 4.95
N LYS A 116 -9.86 -10.36 4.05
CA LYS A 116 -11.31 -10.34 3.84
C LYS A 116 -12.09 -10.88 5.04
N ASN A 117 -11.55 -11.86 5.77
CA ASN A 117 -12.12 -12.29 7.05
C ASN A 117 -12.09 -11.15 8.08
N GLN A 118 -11.03 -10.35 8.11
CA GLN A 118 -10.94 -9.18 8.98
C GLN A 118 -11.98 -8.12 8.59
N PHE A 119 -12.17 -7.86 7.29
CA PHE A 119 -13.24 -6.96 6.81
C PHE A 119 -14.61 -7.46 7.26
N ALA A 120 -14.91 -8.74 7.04
CA ALA A 120 -16.18 -9.34 7.44
C ALA A 120 -16.41 -9.26 8.96
N ALA A 121 -15.39 -9.55 9.77
CA ALA A 121 -15.45 -9.47 11.23
C ALA A 121 -15.74 -8.05 11.74
N LEU A 122 -15.30 -7.02 11.00
CA LEU A 122 -15.56 -5.61 11.29
C LEU A 122 -16.85 -5.07 10.64
N GLY A 123 -17.61 -5.92 9.96
CA GLY A 123 -18.82 -5.50 9.23
C GLY A 123 -18.54 -4.62 8.02
N LEU A 124 -17.31 -4.65 7.49
CA LEU A 124 -16.91 -3.89 6.31
C LEU A 124 -17.29 -4.66 5.04
N PRO A 125 -17.98 -4.02 4.08
CA PRO A 125 -18.46 -4.71 2.88
C PRO A 125 -17.30 -5.03 1.94
N THR A 126 -17.08 -6.31 1.64
CA THR A 126 -16.21 -6.79 0.55
C THR A 126 -17.05 -7.62 -0.43
N VAL A 127 -16.49 -7.89 -1.62
CA VAL A 127 -17.04 -8.90 -2.52
C VAL A 127 -17.17 -10.27 -1.82
N PRO A 128 -18.22 -11.06 -2.10
CA PRO A 128 -18.30 -12.43 -1.62
C PRO A 128 -17.08 -13.23 -2.08
N PHE A 129 -16.52 -14.02 -1.17
CA PHE A 129 -15.29 -14.77 -1.40
C PHE A 129 -15.35 -16.17 -0.78
N PHE A 130 -14.59 -17.08 -1.37
CA PHE A 130 -14.53 -18.48 -0.99
C PHE A 130 -13.05 -18.90 -0.88
N PRO A 131 -12.56 -19.22 0.32
CA PRO A 131 -11.27 -19.88 0.50
C PRO A 131 -11.23 -21.21 -0.27
N ILE A 132 -10.08 -21.49 -0.89
CA ILE A 132 -9.81 -22.75 -1.60
C ILE A 132 -8.43 -23.24 -1.16
N THR A 133 -8.44 -24.09 -0.14
CA THR A 133 -7.24 -24.75 0.42
C THR A 133 -7.07 -26.19 -0.05
N ASP A 134 -8.12 -26.78 -0.63
CA ASP A 134 -8.09 -28.09 -1.26
C ASP A 134 -9.14 -28.22 -2.39
N LYS A 135 -9.15 -29.38 -3.05
CA LYS A 135 -10.08 -29.70 -4.14
C LYS A 135 -11.55 -29.80 -3.69
N SER A 136 -11.80 -30.19 -2.44
CA SER A 136 -13.14 -30.30 -1.87
C SER A 136 -13.76 -28.92 -1.69
N GLU A 137 -12.99 -27.98 -1.11
CA GLU A 137 -13.38 -26.57 -0.99
C GLU A 137 -13.59 -25.92 -2.35
N ALA A 138 -12.72 -26.21 -3.33
CA ALA A 138 -12.90 -25.75 -4.71
C ALA A 138 -14.23 -26.24 -5.32
N SER A 139 -14.58 -27.51 -5.09
CA SER A 139 -15.84 -28.10 -5.54
C SER A 139 -17.04 -27.47 -4.83
N HIS A 140 -16.93 -27.19 -3.53
CA HIS A 140 -17.98 -26.49 -2.78
C HIS A 140 -18.17 -25.04 -3.27
N ALA A 141 -17.07 -24.33 -3.51
CA ALA A 141 -17.09 -22.98 -4.05
C ALA A 141 -17.76 -22.93 -5.43
N ALA A 142 -17.55 -23.94 -6.28
CA ALA A 142 -18.23 -24.05 -7.59
C ALA A 142 -19.75 -24.10 -7.48
N GLU A 143 -20.30 -24.62 -6.37
CA GLU A 143 -21.74 -24.67 -6.13
C GLU A 143 -22.30 -23.37 -5.53
N LYS A 144 -21.52 -22.65 -4.73
CA LYS A 144 -21.99 -21.47 -3.99
C LYS A 144 -21.70 -20.14 -4.69
N CYS A 145 -20.58 -20.04 -5.39
CA CYS A 145 -20.12 -18.80 -6.04
C CYS A 145 -21.01 -18.42 -7.23
N LYS A 146 -21.27 -17.11 -7.38
CA LYS A 146 -21.83 -16.54 -8.59
C LYS A 146 -20.73 -16.19 -9.58
N PHE A 147 -20.99 -16.43 -10.86
CA PHE A 147 -20.06 -16.15 -11.95
C PHE A 147 -20.56 -14.95 -12.79
N PRO A 148 -19.66 -14.12 -13.36
CA PRO A 148 -18.20 -14.31 -13.42
C PRO A 148 -17.53 -14.21 -12.05
N ALA A 149 -16.38 -14.85 -11.91
CA ALA A 149 -15.58 -14.87 -10.68
C ALA A 149 -14.09 -14.83 -11.02
N VAL A 150 -13.27 -14.40 -10.08
CA VAL A 150 -11.82 -14.34 -10.22
C VAL A 150 -11.17 -15.20 -9.15
N LEU A 151 -10.37 -16.16 -9.58
CA LEU A 151 -9.53 -16.97 -8.73
C LEU A 151 -8.18 -16.25 -8.56
N LYS A 152 -7.70 -16.10 -7.34
CA LYS A 152 -6.43 -15.44 -7.02
C LYS A 152 -5.60 -16.31 -6.09
N THR A 153 -4.27 -16.18 -6.12
CA THR A 153 -3.44 -16.65 -5.01
C THR A 153 -3.78 -15.88 -3.74
N SER A 154 -3.88 -16.55 -2.59
CA SER A 154 -4.18 -15.84 -1.34
C SER A 154 -3.00 -14.99 -0.89
N SER A 155 -1.79 -15.49 -1.10
CA SER A 155 -0.54 -14.83 -0.72
C SER A 155 0.21 -14.26 -1.94
N PHE A 156 1.04 -13.24 -1.70
CA PHE A 156 2.01 -12.67 -2.67
C PHE A 156 1.44 -12.16 -4.01
N GLY A 157 0.12 -11.94 -4.12
CA GLY A 157 -0.49 -11.39 -5.32
C GLY A 157 -0.27 -9.87 -5.41
N TYR A 158 0.32 -9.39 -6.51
CA TYR A 158 0.52 -7.96 -6.79
C TYR A 158 0.27 -7.65 -8.28
N ASP A 159 -0.17 -6.41 -8.58
CA ASP A 159 -0.37 -5.88 -9.95
C ASP A 159 -1.07 -6.88 -10.90
N GLY A 160 -2.11 -7.58 -10.44
CA GLY A 160 -2.90 -8.53 -11.25
C GLY A 160 -2.27 -9.91 -11.49
N LYS A 161 -1.04 -10.18 -11.03
CA LYS A 161 -0.39 -11.50 -11.19
C LYS A 161 -1.05 -12.55 -10.30
N GLY A 162 -1.07 -13.80 -10.80
CA GLY A 162 -1.66 -14.93 -10.08
C GLY A 162 -3.19 -14.91 -10.05
N GLN A 163 -3.83 -14.27 -11.02
CA GLN A 163 -5.29 -14.17 -11.10
C GLN A 163 -5.82 -14.78 -12.41
N THR A 164 -6.90 -15.56 -12.30
CA THR A 164 -7.59 -16.18 -13.44
C THR A 164 -9.07 -15.88 -13.35
N LYS A 165 -9.62 -15.26 -14.39
CA LYS A 165 -11.06 -14.97 -14.48
C LYS A 165 -11.79 -16.15 -15.11
N PHE A 166 -12.84 -16.62 -14.43
CA PHE A 166 -13.79 -17.60 -14.93
C PHE A 166 -15.11 -16.88 -15.27
N LYS A 167 -15.58 -17.06 -16.50
CA LYS A 167 -16.82 -16.43 -16.97
C LYS A 167 -18.05 -17.22 -16.54
N THR A 168 -17.93 -18.54 -16.47
CA THR A 168 -19.03 -19.44 -16.15
C THR A 168 -18.66 -20.44 -15.06
N ARG A 169 -19.69 -21.02 -14.44
CA ARG A 169 -19.53 -22.08 -13.43
C ARG A 169 -18.88 -23.33 -14.04
N GLU A 170 -19.21 -23.63 -15.28
CA GLU A 170 -18.74 -24.80 -16.01
C GLU A 170 -17.24 -24.72 -16.30
N GLU A 171 -16.74 -23.54 -16.68
CA GLU A 171 -15.29 -23.30 -16.85
C GLU A 171 -14.54 -23.54 -15.53
N PHE A 172 -15.09 -23.04 -14.41
CA PHE A 172 -14.49 -23.25 -13.10
C PHE A 172 -14.56 -24.72 -12.66
N ARG A 173 -15.70 -25.41 -12.84
CA ARG A 173 -15.82 -26.85 -12.56
C ARG A 173 -14.82 -27.69 -13.37
N ALA A 174 -14.58 -27.33 -14.63
CA ALA A 174 -13.58 -28.00 -15.46
C ALA A 174 -12.16 -27.81 -14.88
N TRP A 175 -11.82 -26.60 -14.43
CA TRP A 175 -10.57 -26.32 -13.73
C TRP A 175 -10.47 -27.14 -12.43
N VAL A 176 -11.53 -27.19 -11.60
CA VAL A 176 -11.57 -28.02 -10.38
C VAL A 176 -11.34 -29.50 -10.72
N GLY A 177 -11.93 -29.99 -11.82
CA GLY A 177 -11.74 -31.36 -12.30
C GLY A 177 -10.27 -31.70 -12.58
N SER A 178 -9.48 -30.73 -13.06
CA SER A 178 -8.05 -30.86 -13.36
C SER A 178 -7.13 -30.87 -12.13
N LEU A 179 -7.62 -30.46 -10.95
CA LEU A 179 -6.82 -30.40 -9.74
C LEU A 179 -6.45 -31.79 -9.22
N GLY A 180 -5.24 -31.91 -8.68
CA GLY A 180 -4.81 -33.02 -7.83
C GLY A 180 -5.40 -32.93 -6.42
N GLN A 181 -4.79 -33.66 -5.47
CA GLN A 181 -5.13 -33.61 -4.04
C GLN A 181 -4.14 -32.78 -3.22
N GLU A 182 -3.22 -32.07 -3.90
CA GLU A 182 -2.24 -31.23 -3.25
C GLU A 182 -2.91 -30.03 -2.55
N PRO A 183 -2.35 -29.55 -1.42
CA PRO A 183 -2.80 -28.33 -0.78
C PRO A 183 -2.75 -27.13 -1.74
N LEU A 184 -3.74 -26.25 -1.61
CA LEU A 184 -3.87 -25.01 -2.37
C LEU A 184 -3.81 -23.81 -1.42
N ASP A 185 -3.43 -22.66 -1.96
CA ASP A 185 -3.54 -21.37 -1.27
C ASP A 185 -4.19 -20.34 -2.19
N LEU A 186 -5.49 -20.51 -2.40
CA LEU A 186 -6.27 -19.75 -3.36
C LEU A 186 -7.54 -19.15 -2.74
N ILE A 187 -8.04 -18.09 -3.36
CA ILE A 187 -9.32 -17.47 -3.03
C ILE A 187 -10.11 -17.24 -4.33
N LEU A 188 -11.37 -17.64 -4.33
CA LEU A 188 -12.32 -17.31 -5.40
C LEU A 188 -13.19 -16.15 -4.95
N GLU A 189 -13.18 -15.06 -5.70
CA GLU A 189 -13.99 -13.87 -5.43
C GLU A 189 -15.04 -13.70 -6.53
N GLU A 190 -16.29 -13.40 -6.14
CA GLU A 190 -17.31 -13.03 -7.11
C GLU A 190 -16.89 -11.74 -7.84
N TRP A 191 -17.13 -11.71 -9.15
CA TRP A 191 -16.81 -10.53 -9.94
C TRP A 191 -17.74 -9.37 -9.56
N PHE A 192 -17.16 -8.25 -9.18
CA PHE A 192 -17.90 -7.03 -8.92
C PHE A 192 -17.75 -6.08 -10.11
N GLU A 193 -18.86 -5.81 -10.80
CA GLU A 193 -18.89 -4.76 -11.81
C GLU A 193 -18.91 -3.40 -11.11
N PHE A 194 -17.91 -2.58 -11.38
CA PHE A 194 -17.76 -1.24 -10.81
C PHE A 194 -17.71 -0.18 -11.91
N ASP A 195 -18.09 1.03 -11.56
CA ASP A 195 -17.99 2.23 -12.41
C ASP A 195 -16.68 2.98 -12.14
N LYS A 196 -16.20 2.93 -10.89
CA LYS A 196 -15.00 3.63 -10.44
C LYS A 196 -14.21 2.80 -9.42
N GLU A 197 -12.90 3.06 -9.38
CA GLU A 197 -12.02 2.63 -8.31
C GLU A 197 -11.63 3.84 -7.47
N ALA A 198 -11.51 3.66 -6.17
CA ALA A 198 -11.17 4.73 -5.25
C ALA A 198 -10.18 4.26 -4.19
N SER A 199 -9.55 5.20 -3.51
CA SER A 199 -8.77 4.89 -2.31
C SER A 199 -8.85 5.99 -1.26
N VAL A 200 -8.72 5.60 -0.01
CA VAL A 200 -8.51 6.51 1.12
C VAL A 200 -7.13 6.25 1.70
N ILE A 201 -6.36 7.32 1.87
CA ILE A 201 -5.11 7.31 2.62
C ILE A 201 -5.40 7.81 4.02
N LEU A 202 -5.21 6.95 5.02
CA LEU A 202 -5.48 7.25 6.43
C LEU A 202 -4.20 7.08 7.25
N ALA A 203 -3.96 8.02 8.15
CA ALA A 203 -2.92 7.99 9.16
C ALA A 203 -3.54 7.87 10.56
N ARG A 204 -3.11 6.90 11.36
CA ARG A 204 -3.50 6.76 12.77
C ARG A 204 -2.25 6.83 13.66
N ASN A 205 -2.22 7.74 14.61
CA ASN A 205 -1.11 7.83 15.57
C ASN A 205 -1.27 6.85 16.73
N GLN A 206 -0.23 6.76 17.57
CA GLN A 206 -0.21 5.88 18.73
C GLN A 206 -1.26 6.25 19.82
N ASP A 207 -1.85 7.45 19.76
CA ASP A 207 -2.94 7.86 20.66
C ASP A 207 -4.33 7.53 20.09
N GLY A 208 -4.36 6.88 18.93
CA GLY A 208 -5.59 6.54 18.21
C GLY A 208 -6.20 7.68 17.40
N ARG A 209 -5.59 8.87 17.39
CA ARG A 209 -6.05 9.99 16.58
C ARG A 209 -5.81 9.71 15.11
N MET A 210 -6.83 9.97 14.29
CA MET A 210 -6.79 9.72 12.85
C MET A 210 -6.81 11.02 12.05
N LEU A 211 -6.12 10.97 10.92
CA LEU A 211 -6.18 11.96 9.85
C LEU A 211 -6.32 11.20 8.54
N HIS A 212 -7.06 11.76 7.59
CA HIS A 212 -7.21 11.16 6.27
C HIS A 212 -7.17 12.25 5.21
N PHE A 213 -6.75 11.87 4.02
CA PHE A 213 -7.00 12.69 2.83
C PHE A 213 -8.42 12.44 2.33
N SER A 214 -9.00 13.37 1.57
CA SER A 214 -10.23 13.07 0.82
C SER A 214 -10.02 11.86 -0.10
N PRO A 215 -11.05 11.03 -0.35
CA PRO A 215 -10.92 9.89 -1.26
C PRO A 215 -10.45 10.32 -2.65
N SER A 216 -9.50 9.58 -3.21
CA SER A 216 -9.01 9.76 -4.58
C SER A 216 -9.74 8.81 -5.53
N GLU A 217 -9.97 9.23 -6.77
CA GLU A 217 -10.40 8.34 -7.86
C GLU A 217 -9.16 7.77 -8.54
N ASN A 218 -9.12 6.45 -8.71
CA ASN A 218 -7.97 5.73 -9.26
C ASN A 218 -8.33 5.12 -10.61
N ILE A 219 -7.43 5.27 -11.58
CA ILE A 219 -7.56 4.68 -12.91
C ILE A 219 -6.39 3.73 -13.09
N HIS A 220 -6.71 2.45 -13.29
CA HIS A 220 -5.73 1.41 -13.58
C HIS A 220 -5.68 1.09 -15.08
N LYS A 221 -4.49 0.80 -15.59
CA LYS A 221 -4.27 0.21 -16.93
C LYS A 221 -3.49 -1.07 -16.75
N ASN A 222 -3.99 -2.17 -17.33
CA ASN A 222 -3.39 -3.50 -17.18
C ASN A 222 -3.14 -3.88 -15.71
N HIS A 223 -4.09 -3.58 -14.83
CA HIS A 223 -4.02 -3.82 -13.37
C HIS A 223 -2.93 -3.05 -12.62
N ILE A 224 -2.32 -2.03 -13.23
CA ILE A 224 -1.34 -1.14 -12.62
C ILE A 224 -1.93 0.27 -12.54
N LEU A 225 -1.76 0.93 -11.39
CA LEU A 225 -2.24 2.30 -11.20
C LEU A 225 -1.58 3.22 -12.23
N ASP A 226 -2.39 3.90 -13.04
CA ASP A 226 -1.94 4.84 -14.07
C ASP A 226 -2.09 6.29 -13.58
N LEU A 227 -3.26 6.64 -13.06
CA LEU A 227 -3.62 7.98 -12.63
C LEU A 227 -4.43 7.93 -11.32
N SER A 228 -4.06 8.75 -10.33
CA SER A 228 -4.89 9.06 -9.17
C SER A 228 -5.32 10.53 -9.23
N VAL A 229 -6.62 10.80 -9.17
CA VAL A 229 -7.21 12.14 -9.17
C VAL A 229 -7.70 12.47 -7.76
N HIS A 230 -7.25 13.59 -7.21
CA HIS A 230 -7.54 14.00 -5.84
C HIS A 230 -8.06 15.46 -5.77
N PRO A 231 -9.16 15.73 -5.05
CA PRO A 231 -10.15 14.74 -4.60
C PRO A 231 -10.84 14.07 -5.80
N GLY A 232 -11.29 12.83 -5.63
CA GLY A 232 -12.11 12.14 -6.62
C GLY A 232 -13.52 12.71 -6.71
N ASN A 233 -14.20 12.51 -7.84
CA ASN A 233 -15.56 12.99 -8.04
C ASN A 233 -16.59 11.98 -7.49
N PHE A 234 -16.93 12.13 -6.22
CA PHE A 234 -17.84 11.26 -5.48
C PHE A 234 -18.94 12.05 -4.76
N SER A 235 -20.08 11.42 -4.51
CA SER A 235 -21.13 11.98 -3.65
C SER A 235 -20.63 12.12 -2.21
N SER A 236 -21.23 13.03 -1.44
CA SER A 236 -20.90 13.19 -0.01
C SER A 236 -21.12 11.91 0.79
N LYS A 237 -22.12 11.11 0.40
CA LYS A 237 -22.42 9.80 1.01
C LYS A 237 -21.28 8.81 0.78
N LEU A 238 -20.82 8.65 -0.46
CA LEU A 238 -19.69 7.78 -0.80
C LEU A 238 -18.42 8.19 -0.06
N ILE A 239 -18.15 9.49 0.04
CA ILE A 239 -17.00 10.02 0.78
C ILE A 239 -17.06 9.60 2.26
N GLN A 240 -18.20 9.81 2.91
CA GLN A 240 -18.38 9.44 4.32
C GLN A 240 -18.26 7.93 4.53
N GLU A 241 -18.81 7.12 3.63
CA GLU A 241 -18.76 5.65 3.72
C GLU A 241 -17.33 5.10 3.57
N MET A 242 -16.56 5.62 2.62
CA MET A 242 -15.15 5.22 2.42
C MET A 242 -14.27 5.64 3.61
N VAL A 243 -14.42 6.86 4.10
CA VAL A 243 -13.65 7.35 5.26
C VAL A 243 -13.99 6.54 6.52
N ARG A 244 -15.28 6.33 6.81
CA ARG A 244 -15.73 5.52 7.94
C ARG A 244 -15.20 4.08 7.85
N SER A 245 -15.16 3.51 6.65
CA SER A 245 -14.61 2.16 6.44
C SER A 245 -13.12 2.09 6.78
N ALA A 246 -12.34 3.10 6.38
CA ALA A 246 -10.93 3.20 6.72
C ALA A 246 -10.74 3.38 8.24
N GLU A 247 -11.51 4.27 8.89
CA GLU A 247 -11.43 4.47 10.34
C GLU A 247 -11.78 3.19 11.11
N THR A 248 -12.87 2.52 10.73
CA THR A 248 -13.31 1.25 11.34
C THR A 248 -12.24 0.17 11.20
N LEU A 249 -11.60 0.05 10.05
CA LEU A 249 -10.48 -0.88 9.84
C LEU A 249 -9.31 -0.53 10.76
N ALA A 250 -8.92 0.74 10.81
CA ALA A 250 -7.79 1.22 11.61
C ALA A 250 -7.98 0.97 13.12
N GLU A 251 -9.20 1.19 13.63
CA GLU A 251 -9.55 0.87 15.02
C GLU A 251 -9.56 -0.65 15.25
N GLY A 252 -10.21 -1.40 14.36
CA GLY A 252 -10.44 -2.83 14.49
C GLY A 252 -9.17 -3.67 14.50
N ILE A 253 -8.09 -3.20 13.85
CA ILE A 253 -6.77 -3.85 13.87
C ILE A 253 -5.75 -3.11 14.75
N ASN A 254 -6.19 -2.10 15.51
CA ASN A 254 -5.35 -1.20 16.30
C ASN A 254 -4.14 -0.66 15.52
N TYR A 255 -4.40 -0.22 14.29
CA TYR A 255 -3.37 0.21 13.36
C TYR A 255 -2.64 1.47 13.86
N VAL A 256 -1.32 1.56 13.66
CA VAL A 256 -0.55 2.80 13.87
C VAL A 256 0.39 2.97 12.68
N GLY A 257 0.32 4.10 12.02
CA GLY A 257 1.00 4.32 10.74
C GLY A 257 0.08 4.98 9.72
N VAL A 258 0.44 4.83 8.46
CA VAL A 258 -0.31 5.21 7.28
C VAL A 258 -0.62 3.98 6.45
N PHE A 259 -1.87 3.81 6.02
CA PHE A 259 -2.26 2.80 5.04
C PHE A 259 -3.11 3.40 3.92
N GLY A 260 -3.14 2.71 2.78
CA GLY A 260 -4.13 2.91 1.74
C GLY A 260 -5.22 1.84 1.81
N LEU A 261 -6.49 2.24 1.77
CA LEU A 261 -7.61 1.31 1.62
C LEU A 261 -8.26 1.55 0.25
N GLU A 262 -8.37 0.48 -0.54
CA GLU A 262 -8.91 0.53 -1.89
C GLU A 262 -10.36 0.07 -1.95
N PHE A 263 -11.11 0.67 -2.87
CA PHE A 263 -12.54 0.45 -3.03
C PHE A 263 -12.94 0.27 -4.48
N PHE A 264 -13.93 -0.57 -4.71
CA PHE A 264 -14.73 -0.57 -5.93
C PHE A 264 -16.08 0.10 -5.68
N ILE A 265 -16.53 0.91 -6.63
CA ILE A 265 -17.77 1.69 -6.52
C ILE A 265 -18.70 1.35 -7.70
N LYS A 266 -19.96 1.02 -7.40
CA LYS A 266 -21.03 0.83 -8.39
C LYS A 266 -22.24 1.67 -8.00
N GLY A 267 -22.51 2.76 -8.71
CA GLY A 267 -23.44 3.79 -8.26
C GLY A 267 -23.10 4.30 -6.86
N GLU A 268 -24.01 4.13 -5.90
CA GLU A 268 -23.84 4.52 -4.48
C GLU A 268 -23.45 3.35 -3.57
N LYS A 269 -22.95 2.23 -4.13
CA LYS A 269 -22.47 1.07 -3.38
C LYS A 269 -20.94 1.05 -3.37
N VAL A 270 -20.36 0.95 -2.17
CA VAL A 270 -18.93 0.77 -1.93
C VAL A 270 -18.65 -0.67 -1.50
N VAL A 271 -17.59 -1.27 -2.04
CA VAL A 271 -17.00 -2.50 -1.48
C VAL A 271 -15.48 -2.33 -1.37
N LEU A 272 -14.90 -2.84 -0.29
CA LEU A 272 -13.45 -2.86 -0.06
C LEU A 272 -12.81 -3.90 -1.00
N ASN A 273 -11.74 -3.51 -1.66
CA ASN A 273 -10.90 -4.39 -2.48
C ASN A 273 -9.83 -5.05 -1.60
N GLU A 274 -8.87 -4.24 -1.15
CA GLU A 274 -7.71 -4.61 -0.32
C GLU A 274 -7.19 -3.38 0.45
N PHE A 275 -6.35 -3.59 1.46
CA PHE A 275 -5.61 -2.52 2.14
C PHE A 275 -4.11 -2.78 2.13
N ALA A 276 -3.34 -1.71 2.01
CA ALA A 276 -1.88 -1.72 2.02
C ALA A 276 -1.38 -1.06 3.32
N PRO A 277 -0.86 -1.81 4.33
CA PRO A 277 -0.44 -1.29 5.64
C PRO A 277 0.85 -0.47 5.60
N ARG A 278 0.97 0.45 4.65
CA ARG A 278 2.10 1.34 4.41
C ARG A 278 1.62 2.55 3.59
N PRO A 279 2.47 3.60 3.45
CA PRO A 279 2.27 4.59 2.41
C PRO A 279 1.96 3.94 1.04
N HIS A 280 0.97 4.49 0.35
CA HIS A 280 0.39 3.89 -0.84
C HIS A 280 0.65 4.73 -2.08
N ASN A 281 0.68 4.07 -3.25
CA ASN A 281 0.97 4.71 -4.53
C ASN A 281 -0.04 5.84 -4.80
N SER A 282 -1.33 5.57 -4.61
CA SER A 282 -2.40 6.57 -4.80
C SER A 282 -2.34 7.77 -3.84
N GLY A 283 -1.46 7.74 -2.84
CA GLY A 283 -1.20 8.86 -1.94
C GLY A 283 -0.04 9.78 -2.35
N HIS A 284 0.70 9.47 -3.42
CA HIS A 284 1.91 10.23 -3.79
C HIS A 284 1.62 11.69 -4.16
N PHE A 285 0.39 12.01 -4.59
CA PHE A 285 -0.06 13.39 -4.79
C PHE A 285 0.16 14.29 -3.56
N SER A 286 0.14 13.71 -2.34
CA SER A 286 0.30 14.44 -1.09
C SER A 286 1.68 15.08 -0.92
N GLN A 287 2.69 14.67 -1.68
CA GLN A 287 4.04 15.25 -1.59
C GLN A 287 4.09 16.71 -2.05
N ASP A 288 3.28 17.08 -3.04
CA ASP A 288 3.33 18.43 -3.65
C ASP A 288 2.02 19.21 -3.53
N SER A 289 0.92 18.55 -3.16
CA SER A 289 -0.40 19.19 -3.10
C SER A 289 -0.93 19.40 -1.68
N ALA A 290 -0.36 18.72 -0.68
CA ALA A 290 -0.84 18.75 0.69
C ALA A 290 0.14 19.43 1.64
N ASP A 291 -0.38 19.92 2.77
CA ASP A 291 0.46 20.55 3.80
C ASP A 291 1.44 19.56 4.46
N ILE A 292 1.08 18.27 4.49
CA ILE A 292 1.89 17.18 5.02
C ILE A 292 1.74 15.96 4.09
N SER A 293 2.87 15.41 3.63
CA SER A 293 2.88 14.21 2.81
C SER A 293 2.51 12.96 3.62
N GLN A 294 2.00 11.93 2.96
CA GLN A 294 1.77 10.63 3.60
C GLN A 294 3.05 10.04 4.24
N PHE A 295 4.23 10.39 3.71
CA PHE A 295 5.52 9.91 4.21
C PHE A 295 5.92 10.64 5.50
N GLU A 296 5.67 11.95 5.57
CA GLU A 296 5.85 12.69 6.81
C GLU A 296 4.82 12.25 7.87
N LEU A 297 3.57 11.95 7.50
CA LEU A 297 2.61 11.34 8.42
C LEU A 297 3.13 10.02 8.97
N GLN A 298 3.67 9.14 8.12
CA GLN A 298 4.28 7.86 8.54
C GLN A 298 5.41 8.08 9.54
N LEU A 299 6.28 9.06 9.26
CA LEU A 299 7.35 9.46 10.18
C LEU A 299 6.79 9.92 11.53
N ARG A 300 5.78 10.79 11.53
CA ARG A 300 5.17 11.32 12.75
C ARG A 300 4.47 10.22 13.56
N THR A 301 3.75 9.30 12.91
CA THR A 301 3.14 8.15 13.57
C THR A 301 4.17 7.23 14.21
N LEU A 302 5.28 6.98 13.53
CA LEU A 302 6.35 6.12 14.01
C LEU A 302 7.07 6.74 15.21
N THR A 303 7.40 8.03 15.13
CA THR A 303 8.23 8.75 16.11
C THR A 303 7.43 9.35 17.27
N GLY A 304 6.09 9.35 17.18
CA GLY A 304 5.21 9.95 18.18
C GLY A 304 5.19 11.48 18.13
N LEU A 305 5.65 12.09 17.03
CA LEU A 305 5.55 13.54 16.84
C LEU A 305 4.08 14.00 16.73
N PRO A 306 3.79 15.27 17.05
CA PRO A 306 2.42 15.80 17.00
C PRO A 306 1.76 15.71 15.62
N PHE A 307 0.46 15.43 15.62
CA PHE A 307 -0.43 15.52 14.46
C PHE A 307 -0.99 16.94 14.33
N PRO A 308 -1.13 17.51 13.12
CA PRO A 308 -1.94 18.73 12.94
C PRO A 308 -3.41 18.43 13.21
N ASP A 309 -4.25 19.44 13.49
CA ASP A 309 -5.69 19.25 13.74
C ASP A 309 -6.45 18.73 12.51
N LYS A 310 -6.00 19.14 11.32
CA LYS A 310 -6.54 18.73 10.02
C LYS A 310 -5.42 18.74 8.99
N ILE A 311 -5.62 18.03 7.88
CA ILE A 311 -4.75 18.10 6.70
C ILE A 311 -5.52 18.81 5.60
N GLN A 312 -4.86 19.72 4.89
CA GLN A 312 -5.41 20.31 3.66
C GLN A 312 -4.60 19.83 2.46
N SER A 313 -5.29 19.68 1.34
CA SER A 313 -4.71 19.35 0.04
C SER A 313 -5.39 20.18 -1.04
N LYS A 314 -4.62 20.57 -2.05
CA LYS A 314 -5.12 21.22 -3.26
C LYS A 314 -5.56 20.15 -4.28
N PRO A 315 -6.50 20.48 -5.18
CA PRO A 315 -6.82 19.62 -6.31
C PRO A 315 -5.56 19.27 -7.09
N SER A 316 -5.36 17.98 -7.33
CA SER A 316 -4.14 17.43 -7.90
C SER A 316 -4.38 16.07 -8.53
N SER A 317 -3.41 15.64 -9.32
CA SER A 317 -3.39 14.30 -9.89
C SER A 317 -1.98 13.75 -9.89
N MET A 318 -1.84 12.47 -9.55
CA MET A 318 -0.58 11.74 -9.67
C MET A 318 -0.64 10.79 -10.86
N LYS A 319 0.36 10.84 -11.72
CA LYS A 319 0.53 9.96 -12.88
C LYS A 319 1.79 9.11 -12.71
N ASN A 320 1.66 7.78 -12.75
CA ASN A 320 2.83 6.90 -12.70
C ASN A 320 3.69 7.02 -13.96
N ILE A 321 4.99 6.85 -13.79
CA ILE A 321 5.96 6.67 -14.87
C ILE A 321 6.44 5.22 -14.80
N LEU A 322 5.96 4.38 -15.73
CA LEU A 322 6.43 3.00 -15.87
C LEU A 322 7.70 2.97 -16.74
N GLY A 323 8.41 1.83 -16.78
CA GLY A 323 9.64 1.71 -17.55
C GLY A 323 9.47 2.01 -19.04
N GLN A 324 8.36 1.57 -19.63
CA GLN A 324 7.99 1.88 -21.02
C GLN A 324 7.74 3.39 -21.27
N ASP A 325 7.40 4.15 -20.22
CA ASP A 325 7.12 5.59 -20.29
C ASP A 325 8.29 6.43 -19.75
N TYR A 326 9.39 5.79 -19.35
CA TYR A 326 10.57 6.45 -18.80
C TYR A 326 11.42 7.03 -19.93
N LEU A 327 11.04 8.22 -20.38
CA LEU A 327 11.66 8.92 -21.52
C LEU A 327 12.23 10.29 -21.13
N PRO A 328 13.34 10.35 -20.36
CA PRO A 328 14.04 11.60 -20.07
C PRO A 328 14.40 12.38 -21.34
N GLY A 329 14.14 13.69 -21.34
CA GLY A 329 14.41 14.57 -22.48
C GLY A 329 13.36 14.52 -23.60
N SER A 330 12.29 13.73 -23.47
CA SER A 330 11.18 13.74 -24.42
C SER A 330 10.45 15.10 -24.45
N PRO A 331 9.79 15.46 -25.56
CA PRO A 331 8.97 16.68 -25.62
C PRO A 331 7.91 16.76 -24.52
N THR A 332 7.33 15.61 -24.12
CA THR A 332 6.35 15.52 -23.02
C THR A 332 6.98 15.92 -21.68
N TRP A 333 8.17 15.41 -21.36
CA TRP A 333 8.88 15.80 -20.14
C TRP A 333 9.24 17.28 -20.16
N THR A 334 9.75 17.79 -21.29
CA THR A 334 10.08 19.22 -21.44
C THR A 334 8.83 20.08 -21.24
N LYS A 335 7.68 19.69 -21.79
CA LYS A 335 6.39 20.37 -21.60
C LYS A 335 6.03 20.43 -20.12
N TYR A 336 6.04 19.31 -19.40
CA TYR A 336 5.67 19.27 -17.98
C TYR A 336 6.67 20.01 -17.10
N LEU A 337 7.98 19.83 -17.31
CA LEU A 337 9.02 20.54 -16.54
C LEU A 337 9.00 22.06 -16.74
N SER A 338 8.45 22.54 -17.86
CA SER A 338 8.30 23.97 -18.12
C SER A 338 7.10 24.61 -17.41
N ASP A 339 6.21 23.80 -16.83
CA ASP A 339 5.02 24.26 -16.12
C ASP A 339 5.16 23.97 -14.62
N PRO A 340 5.20 25.01 -13.75
CA PRO A 340 5.45 24.85 -12.31
C PRO A 340 4.34 24.10 -11.57
N ARG A 341 3.22 23.80 -12.22
CA ARG A 341 2.17 22.94 -11.66
C ARG A 341 2.55 21.47 -11.67
N TYR A 342 3.53 21.06 -12.47
CA TYR A 342 4.00 19.68 -12.54
C TYR A 342 5.28 19.51 -11.73
N THR A 343 5.34 18.48 -10.89
CA THR A 343 6.54 18.10 -10.15
C THR A 343 6.91 16.66 -10.51
N LEU A 344 8.19 16.46 -10.84
CA LEU A 344 8.75 15.17 -11.20
C LEU A 344 9.35 14.48 -9.97
N HIS A 345 8.94 13.24 -9.72
CA HIS A 345 9.55 12.37 -8.73
C HIS A 345 10.13 11.13 -9.40
N LEU A 346 11.47 10.98 -9.37
CA LEU A 346 12.15 9.79 -9.88
C LEU A 346 12.77 8.99 -8.74
N TYR A 347 12.66 7.66 -8.85
CA TYR A 347 13.09 6.74 -7.78
C TYR A 347 14.56 6.32 -7.88
N GLY A 348 15.29 6.76 -8.92
CA GLY A 348 16.70 6.41 -9.11
C GLY A 348 16.94 4.94 -9.49
N LYS A 349 15.92 4.22 -9.98
CA LYS A 349 16.07 2.85 -10.46
C LYS A 349 16.87 2.85 -11.77
N ALA A 350 17.93 2.04 -11.83
CA ALA A 350 18.85 2.02 -12.98
C ALA A 350 18.24 1.44 -14.28
N ASP A 351 17.29 0.52 -14.15
CA ASP A 351 16.79 -0.27 -15.29
C ASP A 351 15.27 -0.08 -15.50
N PRO A 352 14.85 0.65 -16.55
CA PRO A 352 13.46 0.94 -16.90
C PRO A 352 12.77 -0.24 -17.59
N ARG A 353 12.63 -1.36 -16.87
CA ARG A 353 11.91 -2.54 -17.36
C ARG A 353 10.42 -2.28 -17.52
N GLN A 354 9.79 -2.97 -18.47
CA GLN A 354 8.34 -2.95 -18.65
C GLN A 354 7.61 -3.17 -17.33
N ASP A 355 6.59 -2.34 -17.08
CA ASP A 355 5.70 -2.32 -15.92
C ASP A 355 6.38 -2.00 -14.57
N ARG A 356 7.69 -1.72 -14.57
CA ARG A 356 8.40 -1.26 -13.39
C ARG A 356 8.06 0.21 -13.14
N LYS A 357 7.53 0.54 -11.96
CA LYS A 357 7.33 1.93 -11.50
C LYS A 357 8.69 2.63 -11.33
N MET A 358 9.01 3.57 -12.22
CA MET A 358 10.28 4.31 -12.27
C MET A 358 10.21 5.67 -11.58
N GLY A 359 9.01 6.24 -11.50
CA GLY A 359 8.75 7.54 -10.89
C GLY A 359 7.26 7.87 -10.95
N HIS A 360 6.93 9.11 -10.66
CA HIS A 360 5.61 9.68 -10.90
C HIS A 360 5.71 11.18 -11.20
N TRP A 361 4.69 11.71 -11.85
CA TRP A 361 4.41 13.13 -11.94
C TRP A 361 3.28 13.47 -10.97
N ASN A 362 3.41 14.58 -10.26
CA ASN A 362 2.28 15.24 -9.61
C ASN A 362 1.93 16.50 -10.39
N TYR A 363 0.65 16.72 -10.65
CA TYR A 363 0.12 17.99 -11.12
C TYR A 363 -0.74 18.61 -10.01
N VAL A 364 -0.58 19.92 -9.77
CA VAL A 364 -1.38 20.67 -8.80
C VAL A 364 -2.06 21.84 -9.51
N GLY A 365 -3.39 21.86 -9.50
CA GLY A 365 -4.16 22.92 -10.16
C GLY A 365 -5.58 22.51 -10.49
N GLU A 366 -6.27 23.39 -11.21
CA GLU A 366 -7.63 23.14 -11.66
C GLU A 366 -7.68 21.99 -12.67
N ASN A 367 -8.83 21.29 -12.70
CA ASN A 367 -9.13 20.16 -13.59
C ASN A 367 -8.07 19.04 -13.57
N PRO A 368 -7.70 18.51 -12.38
CA PRO A 368 -6.63 17.50 -12.27
C PRO A 368 -6.90 16.24 -13.09
N GLY A 369 -8.16 15.85 -13.30
CA GLY A 369 -8.52 14.71 -14.14
C GLY A 369 -8.12 14.82 -15.62
N ARG A 370 -7.74 16.02 -16.10
CA ARG A 370 -7.32 16.29 -17.50
C ARG A 370 -5.86 16.75 -17.61
N ALA A 371 -5.10 16.68 -16.52
CA ALA A 371 -3.73 17.21 -16.48
C ALA A 371 -2.75 16.45 -17.38
N PHE A 372 -3.08 15.22 -17.76
CA PHE A 372 -2.22 14.33 -18.56
C PHE A 372 -2.88 13.91 -19.89
N ASP A 373 -3.88 14.69 -20.34
CA ASP A 373 -4.52 14.55 -21.66
C ASP A 373 -3.55 14.91 -22.82
#